data_AF-A0A0A1T7S2-F1
#
_entry.id   AF-A0A0A1T7S2-F1
#
_cell.length_a   1.000
_cell.length_b   1.000
_cell.length_c   1.000
_cell.angle_alpha   90.00
_cell.angle_beta   90.00
_cell.angle_gamma   90.00
#
_symmetry.space_group_name_H-M   'P 1'
#
loop_
_entity.id
_entity.type
_entity.pdbx_description
1 polymer ?
#
loop_
_entity_poly.entity_id
_entity_poly.type
_entity_poly.pdbx_seq_one_letter_code
_entity_poly.pdbx_strand_id
1 'polypeptide(L)'
;MDKLTEDDIPNIRFNVAKTYSTLIHALKRLPEDGTLFTLEKEGKETTPSPRGQELIQSRVLPNLAKLQKDDDVDVRYFATTATAEANAAPAGGDPMNTSP
;
A
#
# COMPACT_ATOMS: atom_id res chain seq x y z
N MET A 1 -3.33 -1.49 13.54
CA MET A 1 -4.54 -1.35 12.70
C MET A 1 -5.44 -2.57 12.81
N ASP A 2 -4.93 -3.73 13.25
CA ASP A 2 -5.64 -5.01 13.30
C ASP A 2 -7.05 -4.93 13.92
N LYS A 3 -7.21 -4.27 15.08
CA LYS A 3 -8.53 -4.08 15.71
C LYS A 3 -9.51 -3.28 14.84
N LEU A 4 -9.02 -2.31 14.07
CA LEU A 4 -9.86 -1.46 13.21
C LEU A 4 -10.31 -2.19 11.93
N THR A 5 -9.68 -3.33 11.59
CA THR A 5 -10.14 -4.19 10.48
C THR A 5 -11.39 -4.99 10.83
N GLU A 6 -11.78 -5.00 12.11
CA GLU A 6 -12.94 -5.71 12.65
C GLU A 6 -14.01 -4.74 13.17
N ASP A 7 -13.83 -3.44 12.96
CA ASP A 7 -14.75 -2.43 13.48
C ASP A 7 -16.14 -2.65 12.89
N ASP A 8 -17.18 -2.57 13.72
CA ASP A 8 -18.57 -2.81 13.27
C ASP A 8 -19.02 -1.80 12.20
N ILE A 9 -18.44 -0.60 12.18
CA ILE A 9 -18.77 0.46 11.24
C ILE A 9 -17.99 0.25 9.93
N PRO A 10 -18.66 -0.05 8.79
CA PRO A 10 -17.97 -0.25 7.50
C PRO A 10 -17.12 0.95 7.09
N ASN A 11 -17.55 2.17 7.47
CA ASN A 11 -16.82 3.39 7.20
C ASN A 11 -15.43 3.45 7.85
N ILE A 12 -15.26 2.80 8.99
CA ILE A 12 -13.96 2.68 9.64
C ILE A 12 -13.10 1.65 8.89
N ARG A 13 -13.67 0.50 8.54
CA ARG A 13 -12.96 -0.57 7.81
C ARG A 13 -12.49 -0.14 6.41
N PHE A 14 -13.30 0.60 5.64
CA PHE A 14 -12.84 1.06 4.32
C PHE A 14 -11.73 2.10 4.45
N ASN A 15 -11.77 2.96 5.48
CA ASN A 15 -10.70 3.92 5.75
C ASN A 15 -9.39 3.19 6.13
N VAL A 16 -9.47 2.05 6.82
CA VAL A 16 -8.30 1.19 7.06
C VAL A 16 -7.74 0.66 5.75
N ALA A 17 -8.58 0.15 4.83
CA ALA A 17 -8.14 -0.31 3.51
C ALA A 17 -7.43 0.80 2.70
N LYS A 18 -8.00 2.01 2.67
CA LYS A 18 -7.39 3.19 2.03
C LYS A 18 -6.07 3.61 2.69
N THR A 19 -6.00 3.53 4.01
CA THR A 19 -4.78 3.84 4.75
C THR A 19 -3.65 2.87 4.39
N TYR A 20 -3.97 1.58 4.23
CA TYR A 20 -2.97 0.61 3.78
C TYR A 20 -2.41 0.90 2.39
N SER A 21 -3.23 1.35 1.43
CA SER A 21 -2.73 1.83 0.13
C SER A 21 -1.70 2.96 0.30
N THR A 22 -2.01 3.96 1.13
CA THR A 22 -1.08 5.07 1.44
C THR A 22 0.20 4.58 2.10
N LEU A 23 0.10 3.64 3.05
CA LEU A 23 1.27 3.03 3.70
C LEU A 23 2.13 2.24 2.72
N ILE A 24 1.53 1.48 1.81
CA ILE A 24 2.25 0.75 0.76
C ILE A 24 3.04 1.73 -0.10
N HIS A 25 2.43 2.82 -0.55
CA HIS A 25 3.11 3.84 -1.34
C HIS A 25 4.29 4.48 -0.59
N ALA A 26 4.11 4.79 0.69
CA ALA A 26 5.18 5.33 1.53
C ALA A 26 6.33 4.31 1.72
N LEU A 27 6.00 3.06 2.07
CA LEU A 27 6.97 2.01 2.35
C LEU A 27 7.75 1.60 1.10
N LYS A 28 7.14 1.60 -0.09
CA LYS A 28 7.82 1.35 -1.36
C LYS A 28 8.83 2.44 -1.73
N ARG A 29 8.65 3.66 -1.24
CA ARG A 29 9.55 4.79 -1.51
C ARG A 29 10.59 4.99 -0.41
N LEU A 30 10.40 4.36 0.75
CA LEU A 30 11.21 4.61 1.94
C LEU A 30 12.62 4.01 1.75
N PRO A 31 13.67 4.85 1.79
CA PRO A 31 15.06 4.40 1.69
C PRO A 31 15.47 3.63 2.95
N GLU A 32 16.62 2.97 2.91
CA GLU A 32 17.17 2.33 4.13
C GLU A 32 17.48 3.37 5.21
N ASP A 33 18.07 4.51 4.81
CA ASP A 33 18.48 5.58 5.71
C ASP A 33 17.80 6.91 5.37
N GLY A 34 17.49 7.70 6.40
CA GLY A 34 16.86 9.01 6.26
C GLY A 34 15.34 8.96 6.19
N THR A 35 14.74 9.95 5.53
CA THR A 35 13.28 10.10 5.44
C THR A 35 12.83 10.39 4.01
N LEU A 36 11.55 10.16 3.70
CA LEU A 36 10.99 10.58 2.42
C LEU A 36 11.13 12.09 2.20
N PHE A 37 11.00 12.90 3.27
CA PHE A 37 11.15 14.34 3.20
C PHE A 37 12.55 14.77 2.74
N THR A 38 13.60 14.13 3.26
CA THR A 38 14.98 14.42 2.85
C THR A 38 15.22 14.03 1.40
N LEU A 39 14.67 12.90 0.94
CA LEU A 39 14.77 12.49 -0.46
C LEU A 39 14.08 13.47 -1.41
N GLU A 40 12.86 13.89 -1.07
CA GLU A 40 12.07 14.83 -1.87
C GLU A 40 12.78 16.18 -2.00
N LYS A 41 13.39 16.67 -0.92
CA LYS A 41 14.18 17.91 -0.94
C LYS A 41 15.42 17.78 -1.83
N GLU A 42 16.05 16.60 -1.85
CA GLU A 42 17.27 16.34 -2.63
C GLU A 42 16.97 15.98 -4.10
N GLY A 43 15.70 15.78 -4.48
CA GLY A 43 15.30 15.39 -5.83
C GLY A 43 15.84 14.01 -6.24
N LYS A 44 16.18 13.15 -5.28
CA LYS A 44 16.76 11.84 -5.53
C LYS A 44 15.67 10.82 -5.87
N GLU A 45 16.01 9.90 -6.77
CA GLU A 45 15.17 8.74 -7.04
C GLU A 45 15.03 7.87 -5.81
N THR A 46 13.85 7.28 -5.63
CA THR A 46 13.54 6.43 -4.48
C THR A 46 14.05 5.01 -4.72
N THR A 47 14.89 4.50 -3.83
CA THR A 47 15.21 3.07 -3.79
C THR A 47 14.42 2.41 -2.65
N PRO A 48 13.54 1.44 -2.94
CA PRO A 48 12.78 0.74 -1.91
C PRO A 48 13.72 -0.01 -0.95
N SER A 49 13.54 0.17 0.35
CA SER A 49 14.27 -0.62 1.35
C SER A 49 13.72 -2.06 1.48
N PRO A 50 14.58 -3.07 1.74
CA PRO A 50 14.15 -4.42 2.08
C PRO A 50 13.20 -4.43 3.29
N ARG A 51 13.46 -3.55 4.28
CA ARG A 51 12.62 -3.42 5.47
C ARG A 51 11.21 -2.90 5.14
N GLY A 52 11.09 -1.94 4.22
CA GLY A 52 9.79 -1.46 3.74
C GLY A 52 8.97 -2.59 3.12
N GLN A 53 9.62 -3.40 2.28
CA GLN A 53 8.99 -4.59 1.68
C GLN A 53 8.57 -5.63 2.73
N GLU A 54 9.41 -5.91 3.73
CA GLU A 54 9.09 -6.83 4.81
C GLU A 54 7.86 -6.38 5.61
N LEU A 55 7.73 -5.07 5.89
CA LEU A 55 6.57 -4.53 6.61
C LEU A 55 5.28 -4.65 5.79
N ILE A 56 5.34 -4.43 4.48
CA ILE A 56 4.19 -4.66 3.59
C ILE A 56 3.75 -6.13 3.68
N GLN A 57 4.70 -7.06 3.54
CA GLN A 57 4.41 -8.49 3.50
C GLN A 57 3.91 -9.04 4.84
N SER A 58 4.54 -8.65 5.95
CA SER A 58 4.28 -9.23 7.27
C SER A 58 3.16 -8.54 8.05
N ARG A 59 2.85 -7.27 7.77
CA ARG A 59 1.89 -6.47 8.55
C ARG A 59 0.69 -5.97 7.74
N VAL A 60 0.89 -5.62 6.47
CA VAL A 60 -0.17 -4.99 5.65
C VAL A 60 -0.99 -6.04 4.92
N LEU A 61 -0.34 -6.94 4.17
CA LEU A 61 -1.03 -7.93 3.35
C LEU A 61 -1.98 -8.87 4.12
N PRO A 62 -1.65 -9.37 5.34
CA PRO A 62 -2.58 -10.22 6.08
C PRO A 62 -3.90 -9.51 6.42
N ASN A 63 -3.81 -8.22 6.74
CA ASN A 63 -4.98 -7.40 7.04
C ASN A 63 -5.78 -7.07 5.79
N LEU A 64 -5.12 -6.79 4.65
CA LEU A 64 -5.80 -6.61 3.37
C LEU A 64 -6.51 -7.89 2.91
N ALA A 65 -5.87 -9.05 3.02
CA ALA A 65 -6.46 -10.33 2.66
C ALA A 65 -7.75 -10.65 3.43
N LYS A 66 -7.84 -10.16 4.67
CA LYS A 66 -9.07 -10.20 5.46
C LYS A 66 -10.13 -9.23 4.94
N LEU A 67 -9.76 -7.96 4.74
CA LEU A 67 -10.68 -6.92 4.24
C LEU A 67 -11.18 -7.19 2.81
N GLN A 68 -10.45 -7.98 1.99
CA GLN A 68 -10.93 -8.45 0.69
C GLN A 68 -12.14 -9.40 0.78
N LYS A 69 -12.38 -9.99 1.96
CA LYS A 69 -13.51 -10.88 2.24
C LYS A 69 -14.61 -10.18 3.06
N ASP A 70 -14.54 -8.86 3.21
CA ASP A 70 -15.50 -8.08 3.98
C ASP A 70 -16.90 -8.10 3.35
N ASP A 71 -17.93 -7.93 4.17
CA ASP A 71 -19.33 -7.89 3.71
C ASP A 71 -19.65 -6.61 2.92
N ASP A 72 -18.94 -5.51 3.21
CA ASP A 72 -19.13 -4.22 2.54
C ASP A 72 -18.35 -4.14 1.21
N VAL A 73 -19.03 -3.67 0.16
CA VAL A 73 -18.47 -3.61 -1.20
C VAL A 73 -17.31 -2.63 -1.34
N ASP A 74 -17.37 -1.49 -0.65
CA ASP A 74 -16.31 -0.48 -0.73
C ASP A 74 -15.07 -0.99 -0.01
N VAL A 75 -15.24 -1.63 1.15
CA VAL A 75 -14.13 -2.26 1.87
C VAL A 75 -13.40 -3.28 0.97
N ARG A 76 -14.15 -4.18 0.31
CA ARG A 76 -13.56 -5.17 -0.61
C ARG A 76 -12.83 -4.52 -1.78
N TYR A 77 -13.44 -3.49 -2.39
CA TYR A 77 -12.86 -2.77 -3.52
C TYR A 77 -11.52 -2.15 -3.14
N PHE A 78 -11.49 -1.34 -2.08
CA PHE A 78 -10.26 -0.67 -1.65
C PHE A 78 -9.20 -1.66 -1.16
N ALA A 79 -9.59 -2.74 -0.48
CA ALA A 79 -8.64 -3.77 -0.04
C ALA A 79 -8.01 -4.51 -1.23
N THR A 80 -8.80 -4.77 -2.28
CA THR A 80 -8.30 -5.42 -3.51
C THR A 80 -7.36 -4.51 -4.28
N THR A 81 -7.71 -3.24 -4.44
CA THR A 81 -6.85 -2.23 -5.08
C THR A 81 -5.51 -2.10 -4.33
N ALA A 82 -5.55 -1.95 -3.00
CA ALA A 82 -4.34 -1.87 -2.19
C ALA A 82 -3.47 -3.15 -2.27
N THR A 83 -4.10 -4.33 -2.36
CA THR A 83 -3.38 -5.60 -2.53
C THR A 83 -2.69 -5.67 -3.90
N ALA A 84 -3.35 -5.21 -4.96
CA ALA A 84 -2.75 -5.12 -6.29
C ALA A 84 -1.56 -4.14 -6.29
N GLU A 85 -1.72 -2.97 -5.65
CA GLU A 85 -0.63 -2.00 -5.47
C GLU A 85 0.54 -2.58 -4.71
N ALA A 86 0.33 -3.36 -3.65
CA ALA A 86 1.40 -4.02 -2.90
C ALA A 86 2.22 -4.97 -3.79
N ASN A 87 1.53 -5.76 -4.62
CA ASN A 87 2.15 -6.77 -5.48
C ASN A 87 2.71 -6.20 -6.80
N ALA A 88 2.31 -5.00 -7.20
CA ALA A 88 2.88 -4.35 -8.38
C ALA A 88 4.39 -4.15 -8.22
N ALA A 89 5.15 -4.36 -9.30
CA ALA A 89 6.55 -4.02 -9.34
C ALA A 89 6.73 -2.51 -9.00
N PRO A 90 7.84 -2.11 -8.37
CA PRO A 90 8.16 -0.68 -8.25
C PRO A 90 8.13 -0.09 -9.66
N ALA A 91 7.35 0.97 -9.86
CA ALA A 91 7.19 1.60 -11.16
C ALA A 91 8.55 2.17 -11.63
N GLY A 92 9.28 1.37 -12.40
CA GLY A 92 10.42 1.80 -13.19
C GLY A 92 9.96 1.96 -14.64
N GLY A 93 9.77 3.21 -15.07
CA GLY A 93 9.84 3.65 -16.47
C GLY A 93 8.67 3.30 -17.41
N ASP A 94 7.79 4.29 -17.60
CA ASP A 94 7.09 4.66 -18.84
C ASP A 94 5.98 3.77 -19.45
N PRO A 95 5.02 4.41 -20.17
CA PRO A 95 3.67 3.91 -20.35
C PRO A 95 3.58 2.78 -21.37
N MET A 96 2.59 1.91 -21.15
CA MET A 96 2.07 0.94 -22.11
C MET A 96 1.92 1.57 -23.49
N ASN A 97 2.90 1.34 -24.37
CA ASN A 97 2.73 1.51 -25.80
C ASN A 97 1.89 0.35 -26.31
N THR A 98 0.56 0.49 -26.21
CA THR A 98 -0.34 -0.32 -27.03
C THR A 98 -0.72 0.52 -28.24
N SER A 99 0.03 0.37 -29.33
CA SER A 99 -0.47 0.67 -30.67
C SER A 99 -0.53 -0.62 -31.48
N PRO A 100 -1.59 -0.80 -32.29
CA PRO A 100 -1.96 -2.06 -32.96
C PRO A 100 -1.02 -2.48 -34.09
#